data_AF-A0A924C5H9-F1
#
_entry.id   AF-A0A924C5H9-F1
#
_cell.length_a   1.000
_cell.length_b   1.000
_cell.length_c   1.000
_cell.angle_alpha   90.00
_cell.angle_beta   90.00
_cell.angle_gamma   90.00
#
_symmetry.space_group_name_H-M   'P 1'
#
loop_
_entity.id
_entity.type
_entity.pdbx_description
1 polymer ?
#
loop_
_entity_poly.entity_id
_entity_poly.type
_entity_poly.pdbx_seq_one_letter_code
_entity_poly.pdbx_strand_id
1 'polypeptide(L)'
;MKGFLSASIDGENIFAKVMADLREAGGFRDTYSIHPLVVSSPRGGAAHILKAEDHGVPQRRHRVILFGVRHDFASRLSVLQSLEDHLQPRGGSPNVRDVLGDMPALRSRLSKIDDSGAAWRDAVIEAFGVAARAAFREEVEQCDQVATQLLAHAERISRQNDIRPATSAEPTGVADNDLADWLLDPDLNYLPNHEARGHMKSDLARYAFAATFAELKGRSPKTSEFPAGLAPAHLNWTSGKFNDRFRVQCWDQASTTMTSHIVKDVHYFIHPDLLQCRSLTVREAARLQTFPDNYLFEGNRTQQYTQVGNAVPPFLAYQIARVVHRVLS
;
A
#
# COMPACT_ATOMS: atom_id res chain seq x y z
N MET A 1 -14.04 -2.83 4.31
CA MET A 1 -14.43 -2.71 5.74
C MET A 1 -15.94 -2.70 5.97
N LYS A 2 -16.76 -2.05 5.13
CA LYS A 2 -18.24 -2.11 5.24
C LYS A 2 -18.75 -3.56 5.40
N GLY A 3 -18.15 -4.51 4.67
CA GLY A 3 -18.50 -5.94 4.71
C GLY A 3 -18.57 -6.57 6.10
N PHE A 4 -17.56 -6.44 6.98
CA PHE A 4 -17.58 -7.12 8.29
C PHE A 4 -18.61 -6.52 9.25
N LEU A 5 -18.69 -5.18 9.29
CA LEU A 5 -19.62 -4.48 10.18
C LEU A 5 -21.08 -4.64 9.76
N SER A 6 -21.33 -4.88 8.46
CA SER A 6 -22.67 -5.12 7.92
C SER A 6 -22.97 -6.59 7.62
N ALA A 7 -22.05 -7.52 7.86
CA ALA A 7 -22.26 -8.92 7.57
C ALA A 7 -23.19 -9.55 8.62
N SER A 8 -24.06 -10.45 8.16
CA SER A 8 -24.96 -11.22 8.99
C SER A 8 -24.90 -12.69 8.63
N ILE A 9 -25.04 -13.56 9.64
CA ILE A 9 -25.21 -15.01 9.49
C ILE A 9 -26.47 -15.37 10.27
N ASP A 10 -27.42 -16.04 9.60
CA ASP A 10 -28.72 -16.43 10.14
C ASP A 10 -29.56 -15.25 10.67
N GLY A 11 -29.50 -14.11 9.97
CA GLY A 11 -30.23 -12.90 10.33
C GLY A 11 -29.57 -12.06 11.44
N GLU A 12 -28.52 -12.58 12.08
CA GLU A 12 -27.82 -11.90 13.17
C GLU A 12 -26.51 -11.26 12.69
N ASN A 13 -26.25 -10.04 13.14
CA ASN A 13 -25.05 -9.29 12.76
C ASN A 13 -23.78 -9.92 13.36
N ILE A 14 -22.79 -10.23 12.52
CA ILE A 14 -21.55 -10.91 12.93
C ILE A 14 -20.76 -10.06 13.93
N PHE A 15 -20.68 -8.74 13.71
CA PHE A 15 -19.95 -7.86 14.62
C PHE A 15 -20.59 -7.85 16.01
N ALA A 16 -21.92 -7.82 16.10
CA ALA A 16 -22.64 -7.91 17.38
C ALA A 16 -22.35 -9.23 18.11
N LYS A 17 -22.32 -10.36 17.38
CA LYS A 17 -21.93 -11.68 17.93
C LYS A 17 -20.51 -11.66 18.50
N VAL A 18 -19.53 -11.20 17.72
CA VAL A 18 -18.14 -11.10 18.16
C VAL A 18 -18.00 -10.21 19.41
N MET A 19 -18.73 -9.10 19.47
CA MET A 19 -18.73 -8.22 20.65
C MET A 19 -19.35 -8.91 21.88
N ALA A 20 -20.41 -9.69 21.72
CA ALA A 20 -21.01 -10.46 22.82
C ALA A 20 -20.04 -11.54 23.32
N ASP A 21 -19.50 -12.35 22.40
CA ASP A 21 -18.56 -13.42 22.73
C ASP A 21 -17.32 -12.89 23.46
N LEU A 22 -16.78 -11.75 23.04
CA LEU A 22 -15.62 -11.13 23.68
C LEU A 22 -15.93 -10.57 25.08
N ARG A 23 -17.15 -10.08 25.32
CA ARG A 23 -17.57 -9.62 26.67
C ARG A 23 -17.72 -10.77 27.65
N GLU A 24 -18.16 -11.93 27.15
CA GLU A 24 -18.37 -13.15 27.94
C GLU A 24 -17.16 -14.09 27.94
N ALA A 25 -16.04 -13.66 27.34
CA ALA A 25 -14.80 -14.43 27.31
C ALA A 25 -14.37 -14.81 28.74
N GLY A 26 -14.32 -16.11 29.03
CA GLY A 26 -14.06 -16.63 30.38
C GLY A 26 -15.29 -17.23 31.09
N GLY A 27 -16.45 -17.28 30.43
CA GLY A 27 -17.61 -18.07 30.88
C GLY A 27 -18.58 -17.35 31.84
N PHE A 28 -18.31 -16.09 32.15
CA PHE A 28 -19.20 -15.24 32.95
C PHE A 28 -19.65 -14.03 32.13
N ARG A 29 -20.91 -13.61 32.33
CA ARG A 29 -21.45 -12.41 31.68
C ARG A 29 -20.65 -11.17 32.05
N ASP A 30 -20.40 -10.33 31.05
CA ASP A 30 -19.75 -9.02 31.18
C ASP A 30 -18.38 -9.05 31.89
N THR A 31 -17.61 -10.12 31.66
CA THR A 31 -16.24 -10.24 32.18
C THR A 31 -15.33 -9.14 31.64
N TYR A 32 -15.53 -8.72 30.38
CA TYR A 32 -14.76 -7.67 29.73
C TYR A 32 -15.63 -6.50 29.27
N SER A 33 -15.11 -5.29 29.45
CA SER A 33 -15.61 -4.06 28.83
C SER A 33 -14.80 -3.80 27.56
N ILE A 34 -15.47 -3.56 26.43
CA ILE A 34 -14.80 -3.34 25.13
C ILE A 34 -14.87 -1.86 24.79
N HIS A 35 -13.71 -1.26 24.57
CA HIS A 35 -13.54 0.17 24.35
C HIS A 35 -12.97 0.44 22.94
N PRO A 36 -13.40 1.53 22.28
CA PRO A 36 -12.72 2.03 21.09
C PRO A 36 -11.35 2.62 21.47
N LEU A 37 -10.36 2.47 20.59
CA LEU A 37 -9.02 3.06 20.82
C LEU A 37 -8.87 4.47 20.24
N VAL A 38 -9.78 4.89 19.37
CA VAL A 38 -9.73 6.19 18.68
C VAL A 38 -10.89 7.06 19.12
N VAL A 39 -10.64 8.37 19.17
CA VAL A 39 -11.70 9.36 19.33
C VAL A 39 -12.44 9.45 18.00
N SER A 40 -13.52 8.69 17.84
CA SER A 40 -14.39 8.87 16.71
C SER A 40 -15.85 8.96 17.17
N SER A 41 -16.57 9.95 16.62
CA SER A 41 -18.01 10.20 16.81
C SER A 41 -19.02 9.18 16.20
N PRO A 42 -18.66 8.08 15.49
CA PRO A 42 -19.66 7.11 15.07
C PRO A 42 -20.24 6.31 16.24
N ARG A 43 -21.53 6.00 16.20
CA ARG A 43 -22.16 5.02 17.11
C ARG A 43 -21.92 3.59 16.59
N GLY A 44 -21.94 2.61 17.49
CA GLY A 44 -21.84 1.19 17.14
C GLY A 44 -20.45 0.78 16.63
N GLY A 45 -20.38 -0.27 15.81
CA GLY A 45 -19.11 -0.85 15.38
C GLY A 45 -18.17 0.09 14.60
N ALA A 46 -18.70 1.18 14.05
CA ALA A 46 -17.89 2.21 13.39
C ALA A 46 -16.96 2.97 14.35
N ALA A 47 -17.27 3.02 15.66
CA ALA A 47 -16.40 3.60 16.68
C ALA A 47 -15.06 2.85 16.82
N HIS A 48 -15.04 1.57 16.45
CA HIS A 48 -13.87 0.70 16.54
C HIS A 48 -13.02 0.69 15.26
N ILE A 49 -13.40 1.49 14.25
CA ILE A 49 -12.63 1.63 13.02
C ILE A 49 -11.44 2.55 13.28
N LEU A 50 -10.24 1.99 13.18
CA LEU A 50 -9.01 2.73 13.13
C LEU A 50 -8.56 2.84 11.67
N LYS A 51 -8.34 4.07 11.19
CA LYS A 51 -7.76 4.33 9.87
C LYS A 51 -6.28 4.67 10.01
N ALA A 52 -5.40 3.82 9.52
CA ALA A 52 -3.97 3.98 9.73
C ALA A 52 -3.43 5.30 9.18
N GLU A 53 -3.99 5.79 8.07
CA GLU A 53 -3.61 7.08 7.49
C GLU A 53 -4.00 8.28 8.35
N ASP A 54 -4.89 8.13 9.34
CA ASP A 54 -5.19 9.20 10.29
C ASP A 54 -4.15 9.21 11.44
N HIS A 55 -3.23 8.24 11.51
CA HIS A 55 -2.26 8.07 12.60
C HIS A 55 -0.81 7.99 12.12
N GLY A 56 -0.48 8.70 11.03
CA GLY A 56 0.90 8.82 10.52
C GLY A 56 1.41 7.61 9.74
N VAL A 57 0.55 6.69 9.30
CA VAL A 57 0.95 5.59 8.41
C VAL A 57 0.69 6.00 6.94
N PRO A 58 1.65 5.87 6.01
CA PRO A 58 1.53 6.28 4.60
C PRO A 58 0.70 5.29 3.76
N GLN A 59 -0.36 4.74 4.35
CA GLN A 59 -1.18 3.68 3.76
C GLN A 59 -2.61 3.77 4.27
N ARG A 60 -3.54 3.70 3.32
CA ARG A 60 -4.98 3.63 3.58
C ARG A 60 -5.38 2.24 4.06
N ARG A 61 -5.10 1.93 5.31
CA ARG A 61 -5.39 0.63 5.94
C ARG A 61 -6.36 0.83 7.08
N HIS A 62 -7.63 0.51 6.84
CA HIS A 62 -8.65 0.59 7.87
C HIS A 62 -8.74 -0.77 8.57
N ARG A 63 -8.70 -0.79 9.90
CA ARG A 63 -8.94 -1.98 10.73
C ARG A 63 -10.00 -1.74 11.80
N VAL A 64 -10.76 -2.78 12.13
CA VAL A 64 -11.57 -2.78 13.36
C VAL A 64 -10.67 -3.29 14.47
N ILE A 65 -10.49 -2.51 15.53
CA ILE A 65 -9.68 -2.88 16.69
C ILE A 65 -10.56 -2.87 17.93
N LEU A 66 -10.60 -4.00 18.62
CA LEU A 66 -11.36 -4.20 19.84
C LEU A 66 -10.39 -4.25 21.00
N PHE A 67 -10.52 -3.30 21.93
CA PHE A 67 -9.70 -3.25 23.13
C PHE A 67 -10.55 -3.64 24.33
N GLY A 68 -10.35 -4.87 24.81
CA GLY A 68 -11.06 -5.42 25.95
C GLY A 68 -10.28 -5.23 27.25
N VAL A 69 -10.94 -4.70 28.28
CA VAL A 69 -10.41 -4.58 29.64
C VAL A 69 -11.32 -5.32 30.58
N ARG A 70 -10.76 -6.15 31.47
CA ARG A 70 -11.55 -6.91 32.43
C ARG A 70 -12.32 -5.96 33.36
N HIS A 71 -13.59 -6.25 33.61
CA HIS A 71 -14.52 -5.29 34.22
C HIS A 71 -14.11 -4.82 35.64
N ASP A 72 -13.52 -5.73 36.43
CA ASP A 72 -12.98 -5.43 37.77
C ASP A 72 -11.77 -4.48 37.75
N PHE A 73 -11.00 -4.45 36.66
CA PHE A 73 -9.93 -3.48 36.43
C PHE A 73 -10.48 -2.18 35.83
N ALA A 74 -11.37 -2.27 34.84
CA ALA A 74 -11.94 -1.11 34.17
C ALA A 74 -12.67 -0.17 35.15
N SER A 75 -13.40 -0.74 36.12
CA SER A 75 -14.10 0.00 37.16
C SER A 75 -13.18 0.71 38.16
N ARG A 76 -11.91 0.28 38.29
CA ARG A 76 -10.93 0.87 39.20
C ARG A 76 -10.06 1.94 38.54
N LEU A 77 -9.80 1.79 37.24
CA LEU A 77 -8.77 2.55 36.52
C LEU A 77 -9.31 3.71 35.68
N SER A 78 -10.63 3.95 35.66
CA SER A 78 -11.23 5.02 34.85
C SER A 78 -10.76 5.01 33.39
N VAL A 79 -10.68 3.80 32.82
CA VAL A 79 -10.00 3.53 31.55
C VAL A 79 -10.65 4.27 30.39
N LEU A 80 -9.83 4.99 29.61
CA LEU A 80 -10.27 5.68 28.39
C LEU A 80 -11.45 6.64 28.65
N GLN A 81 -11.48 7.29 29.82
CA GLN A 81 -12.54 8.25 30.15
C GLN A 81 -12.30 9.62 29.53
N SER A 82 -11.03 9.99 29.31
CA SER A 82 -10.67 11.26 28.70
C SER A 82 -10.32 11.09 27.22
N LEU A 83 -10.40 12.18 26.47
CA LEU A 83 -9.98 12.18 25.06
C LEU A 83 -8.50 11.85 24.94
N GLU A 84 -7.65 12.37 25.83
CA GLU A 84 -6.20 12.15 25.81
C GLU A 84 -5.79 10.68 26.00
N ASP A 85 -6.64 9.85 26.62
CA ASP A 85 -6.39 8.42 26.78
C ASP A 85 -6.50 7.63 25.46
N HIS A 86 -7.15 8.21 24.44
CA HIS A 86 -7.32 7.60 23.13
C HIS A 86 -6.22 8.00 22.14
N LEU A 87 -6.09 7.22 21.07
CA LEU A 87 -5.31 7.59 19.90
C LEU A 87 -5.96 8.79 19.20
N GLN A 88 -5.21 9.89 19.15
CA GLN A 88 -5.62 11.08 18.41
C GLN A 88 -5.22 10.94 16.94
N PRO A 89 -6.06 11.40 16.01
CA PRO A 89 -5.63 11.62 14.63
C PRO A 89 -4.45 12.60 14.60
N ARG A 90 -3.47 12.32 13.75
CA ARG A 90 -2.35 13.22 13.46
C ARG A 90 -2.71 14.06 12.23
N GLY A 91 -2.48 15.37 12.30
CA GLY A 91 -2.55 16.22 11.11
C GLY A 91 -1.34 15.94 10.21
N GLY A 92 -1.56 15.81 8.90
CA GLY A 92 -0.46 15.73 7.93
C GLY A 92 0.30 14.40 7.87
N SER A 93 -0.42 13.27 7.75
CA SER A 93 0.23 11.97 7.58
C SER A 93 1.13 11.91 6.35
N PRO A 94 2.32 11.26 6.45
CA PRO A 94 3.23 11.09 5.32
C PRO A 94 2.53 10.40 4.14
N ASN A 95 2.86 10.83 2.92
CA ASN A 95 2.41 10.23 1.69
C ASN A 95 3.45 9.23 1.13
N VAL A 96 3.20 8.68 -0.05
CA VAL A 96 4.13 7.74 -0.70
C VAL A 96 5.48 8.38 -1.03
N ARG A 97 5.49 9.65 -1.45
CA ARG A 97 6.72 10.40 -1.76
C ARG A 97 7.59 10.58 -0.53
N ASP A 98 6.99 10.94 0.60
CA ASP A 98 7.73 11.21 1.83
C ASP A 98 8.53 10.00 2.31
N VAL A 99 8.07 8.79 1.98
CA VAL A 99 8.63 7.53 2.49
C VAL A 99 9.45 6.75 1.45
N LEU A 100 9.13 6.89 0.15
CA LEU A 100 9.83 6.18 -0.93
C LEU A 100 10.67 7.09 -1.84
N GLY A 101 10.50 8.41 -1.79
CA GLY A 101 11.10 9.36 -2.73
C GLY A 101 12.63 9.34 -2.74
N ASP A 102 13.24 9.12 -1.58
CA ASP A 102 14.69 9.10 -1.38
C ASP A 102 15.27 7.67 -1.31
N MET A 103 14.50 6.68 -1.76
CA MET A 103 15.00 5.31 -1.94
C MET A 103 15.86 5.20 -3.21
N PRO A 104 16.89 4.32 -3.21
CA PRO A 104 17.65 4.02 -4.41
C PRO A 104 16.72 3.62 -5.58
N ALA A 105 16.72 4.38 -6.67
CA ALA A 105 15.82 4.09 -7.78
C ALA A 105 16.22 2.80 -8.51
N LEU A 106 15.24 1.92 -8.77
CA LEU A 106 15.45 0.65 -9.47
C LEU A 106 14.70 0.58 -10.80
N ARG A 107 15.30 -0.04 -11.81
CA ARG A 107 14.56 -0.48 -12.99
C ARG A 107 13.80 -1.79 -12.72
N SER A 108 12.77 -2.09 -13.52
CA SER A 108 12.23 -3.46 -13.59
C SER A 108 13.28 -4.45 -14.11
N ARG A 109 13.14 -5.73 -13.71
CA ARG A 109 13.80 -6.81 -14.44
C ARG A 109 12.94 -7.26 -15.61
N LEU A 110 13.56 -7.79 -16.64
CA LEU A 110 12.88 -8.42 -17.75
C LEU A 110 12.63 -9.91 -17.47
N SER A 111 11.44 -10.39 -17.85
CA SER A 111 11.10 -11.82 -17.80
C SER A 111 11.24 -12.46 -19.18
N LYS A 112 11.73 -13.70 -19.20
CA LYS A 112 11.80 -14.57 -20.41
C LYS A 112 12.76 -14.11 -21.50
N ILE A 113 13.51 -13.04 -21.27
CA ILE A 113 14.58 -12.54 -22.13
C ILE A 113 15.78 -12.17 -21.26
N ASP A 114 16.92 -11.93 -21.88
CA ASP A 114 18.11 -11.47 -21.18
C ASP A 114 17.86 -10.11 -20.50
N ASP A 115 18.33 -9.97 -19.25
CA ASP A 115 18.04 -8.82 -18.38
C ASP A 115 19.25 -7.88 -18.28
N SER A 116 19.69 -7.36 -19.42
CA SER A 116 20.69 -6.30 -19.47
C SER A 116 20.05 -4.91 -19.41
N GLY A 117 20.84 -3.90 -19.00
CA GLY A 117 20.35 -2.52 -19.01
C GLY A 117 19.89 -2.06 -20.40
N ALA A 118 20.68 -2.35 -21.44
CA ALA A 118 20.33 -2.01 -22.81
C ALA A 118 19.03 -2.68 -23.27
N ALA A 119 18.91 -4.00 -23.04
CA ALA A 119 17.68 -4.73 -23.34
C ALA A 119 16.47 -4.17 -22.59
N TRP A 120 16.65 -3.77 -21.34
CA TRP A 120 15.59 -3.12 -20.55
C TRP A 120 15.16 -1.79 -21.17
N ARG A 121 16.12 -0.93 -21.54
CA ARG A 121 15.84 0.37 -22.17
C ARG A 121 15.00 0.19 -23.43
N ASP A 122 15.42 -0.72 -24.31
CA ASP A 122 14.71 -1.02 -25.56
C ASP A 122 13.31 -1.56 -25.30
N ALA A 123 13.17 -2.51 -24.37
CA ALA A 123 11.89 -3.09 -24.01
C ALA A 123 10.92 -2.08 -23.41
N VAL A 124 11.41 -1.14 -22.59
CA VAL A 124 10.57 -0.10 -21.98
C VAL A 124 10.19 0.96 -23.00
N ILE A 125 11.10 1.43 -23.85
CA ILE A 125 10.77 2.37 -24.94
C ILE A 125 9.71 1.75 -25.87
N GLU A 126 9.90 0.48 -26.25
CA GLU A 126 8.92 -0.26 -27.04
C GLU A 126 7.56 -0.32 -26.34
N ALA A 127 7.55 -0.64 -25.04
CA ALA A 127 6.34 -0.72 -24.22
C ALA A 127 5.59 0.63 -24.13
N PHE A 128 6.29 1.74 -23.94
CA PHE A 128 5.71 3.08 -23.96
C PHE A 128 5.14 3.42 -25.33
N GLY A 129 5.84 3.07 -26.42
CA GLY A 129 5.34 3.25 -27.79
C GLY A 129 4.09 2.42 -28.09
N VAL A 130 4.03 1.17 -27.61
CA VAL A 130 2.83 0.32 -27.69
C VAL A 130 1.66 0.97 -26.95
N ALA A 131 1.90 1.45 -25.73
CA ALA A 131 0.88 2.11 -24.93
C ALA A 131 0.37 3.41 -25.58
N ALA A 132 1.26 4.23 -26.14
CA ALA A 132 0.90 5.47 -26.82
C ALA A 132 0.05 5.19 -28.07
N ARG A 133 0.45 4.23 -28.90
CA ARG A 133 -0.34 3.83 -30.09
C ARG A 133 -1.71 3.28 -29.72
N ALA A 134 -1.80 2.52 -28.63
CA ALA A 134 -3.08 2.02 -28.15
C ALA A 134 -3.98 3.19 -27.70
N ALA A 135 -3.43 4.13 -26.93
CA ALA A 135 -4.17 5.29 -26.43
C ALA A 135 -4.68 6.21 -27.57
N PHE A 136 -3.85 6.54 -28.57
CA PHE A 136 -4.28 7.36 -29.72
C PHE A 136 -5.43 6.75 -30.54
N ARG A 137 -5.66 5.43 -30.47
CA ARG A 137 -6.74 4.76 -31.22
C ARG A 137 -8.11 4.85 -30.55
N GLU A 138 -8.17 5.26 -29.29
CA GLU A 138 -9.45 5.29 -28.57
C GLU A 138 -10.34 6.47 -29.00
N GLU A 139 -9.81 7.44 -29.76
CA GLU A 139 -10.53 8.65 -30.20
C GLU A 139 -11.15 9.44 -29.03
N VAL A 140 -10.49 9.40 -27.86
CA VAL A 140 -10.87 10.14 -26.65
C VAL A 140 -9.76 11.12 -26.29
N GLU A 141 -10.08 12.41 -26.15
CA GLU A 141 -9.11 13.49 -25.87
C GLU A 141 -8.19 13.16 -24.67
N GLN A 142 -8.75 12.55 -23.62
CA GLN A 142 -7.98 12.11 -22.46
C GLN A 142 -6.88 11.11 -22.83
N CYS A 143 -7.15 10.19 -23.74
CA CYS A 143 -6.19 9.21 -24.21
C CYS A 143 -5.10 9.86 -25.07
N ASP A 144 -5.42 10.91 -25.84
CA ASP A 144 -4.43 11.66 -26.63
C ASP A 144 -3.41 12.39 -25.75
N GLN A 145 -3.87 12.97 -24.63
CA GLN A 145 -2.98 13.59 -23.63
C GLN A 145 -2.02 12.54 -23.03
N VAL A 146 -2.56 11.37 -22.64
CA VAL A 146 -1.75 10.26 -22.10
C VAL A 146 -0.76 9.75 -23.15
N ALA A 147 -1.19 9.63 -24.41
CA ALA A 147 -0.36 9.13 -25.50
C ALA A 147 0.82 10.06 -25.80
N THR A 148 0.58 11.37 -25.87
CA THR A 148 1.63 12.39 -26.02
C THR A 148 2.64 12.32 -24.87
N GLN A 149 2.14 12.24 -23.63
CA GLN A 149 3.00 12.17 -22.46
C GLN A 149 3.82 10.85 -22.41
N LEU A 150 3.25 9.73 -22.84
CA LEU A 150 3.96 8.47 -23.00
C LEU A 150 5.14 8.60 -23.99
N LEU A 151 4.95 9.27 -25.13
CA LEU A 151 6.03 9.49 -26.08
C LEU A 151 7.14 10.37 -25.50
N ALA A 152 6.78 11.43 -24.76
CA ALA A 152 7.74 12.29 -24.07
C ALA A 152 8.56 11.51 -23.03
N HIS A 153 7.93 10.62 -22.27
CA HIS A 153 8.64 9.75 -21.32
C HIS A 153 9.55 8.73 -22.01
N ALA A 154 9.11 8.14 -23.13
CA ALA A 154 9.95 7.24 -23.93
C ALA A 154 11.22 7.96 -24.44
N GLU A 155 11.09 9.22 -24.88
CA GLU A 155 12.23 10.05 -25.28
C GLU A 155 13.15 10.38 -24.09
N ARG A 156 12.59 10.66 -22.91
CA ARG A 156 13.42 10.85 -21.70
C ARG A 156 14.23 9.60 -21.36
N ILE A 157 13.61 8.42 -21.44
CA ILE A 157 14.27 7.13 -21.18
C ILE A 157 15.35 6.84 -22.22
N SER A 158 15.12 7.17 -23.50
CA SER A 158 16.10 6.94 -24.56
C SER A 158 17.37 7.77 -24.39
N ARG A 159 17.25 8.96 -23.80
CA ARG A 159 18.37 9.88 -23.53
C ARG A 159 19.12 9.58 -22.22
N GLN A 160 18.65 8.64 -21.40
CA GLN A 160 19.34 8.29 -20.15
C GLN A 160 20.62 7.49 -20.44
N ASN A 161 21.77 8.06 -20.08
CA ASN A 161 23.06 7.37 -20.22
C ASN A 161 23.21 6.26 -19.18
N ASP A 162 22.93 6.57 -17.91
CA ASP A 162 23.02 5.61 -16.82
C ASP A 162 21.71 4.86 -16.61
N ILE A 163 21.78 3.54 -16.77
CA ILE A 163 20.64 2.66 -16.56
C ILE A 163 20.65 2.20 -15.12
N ARG A 164 19.56 2.50 -14.41
CA ARG A 164 19.36 2.12 -13.00
C ARG A 164 19.55 0.61 -12.81
N PRO A 165 20.05 0.17 -11.65
CA PRO A 165 20.16 -1.26 -11.36
C PRO A 165 18.77 -1.86 -11.08
N ALA A 166 18.65 -3.18 -11.15
CA ALA A 166 17.40 -3.87 -10.79
C ALA A 166 17.33 -4.26 -9.29
N THR A 167 18.43 -4.06 -8.57
CA THR A 167 18.56 -4.31 -7.13
C THR A 167 19.49 -3.25 -6.57
N SER A 168 19.24 -2.80 -5.34
CA SER A 168 20.16 -1.92 -4.65
C SER A 168 20.17 -2.25 -3.17
N ALA A 169 21.36 -2.15 -2.61
CA ALA A 169 21.65 -2.30 -1.20
C ALA A 169 22.12 -0.98 -0.58
N GLU A 170 22.22 0.07 -1.39
CA GLU A 170 22.77 1.35 -0.99
C GLU A 170 21.97 1.96 0.17
N PRO A 171 22.65 2.77 1.02
CA PRO A 171 21.97 3.60 2.00
C PRO A 171 20.86 4.45 1.36
N THR A 172 19.89 4.83 2.18
CA THR A 172 18.64 5.42 1.72
C THR A 172 18.22 6.56 2.62
N GLY A 173 17.46 7.50 2.07
CA GLY A 173 16.81 8.57 2.83
C GLY A 173 15.31 8.34 3.04
N VAL A 174 14.75 9.22 3.85
CA VAL A 174 13.32 9.48 4.03
C VAL A 174 13.21 11.00 4.16
N ALA A 175 12.14 11.60 3.63
CA ALA A 175 11.91 13.03 3.78
C ALA A 175 11.84 13.39 5.29
N ASP A 176 12.23 14.59 5.67
CA ASP A 176 12.16 15.02 7.07
C ASP A 176 10.70 15.07 7.56
N ASN A 177 10.28 14.02 8.28
CA ASN A 177 8.94 13.81 8.79
C ASN A 177 8.95 12.87 10.00
N ASP A 178 7.80 12.74 10.68
CA ASP A 178 7.61 11.91 11.89
C ASP A 178 8.05 10.44 11.76
N LEU A 179 8.19 9.91 10.55
CA LEU A 179 8.66 8.55 10.28
C LEU A 179 10.14 8.45 9.97
N ALA A 180 10.88 9.55 9.77
CA ALA A 180 12.30 9.49 9.41
C ALA A 180 13.10 8.72 10.48
N ASP A 181 13.01 9.14 11.74
CA ASP A 181 13.64 8.47 12.89
C ASP A 181 13.08 7.08 13.17
N TRP A 182 11.85 6.80 12.73
CA TRP A 182 11.23 5.49 12.90
C TRP A 182 11.70 4.47 11.86
N LEU A 183 11.91 4.93 10.62
CA LEU A 183 12.25 4.08 9.48
C LEU A 183 13.75 3.89 9.32
N LEU A 184 14.51 4.97 9.48
CA LEU A 184 15.95 4.97 9.28
C LEU A 184 16.66 4.47 10.53
N ASP A 185 17.71 3.70 10.31
CA ASP A 185 18.65 3.27 11.33
C ASP A 185 20.03 3.82 10.92
N PRO A 186 20.64 4.73 11.71
CA PRO A 186 21.91 5.37 11.33
C PRO A 186 23.07 4.38 11.27
N ASP A 187 22.97 3.23 11.93
CA ASP A 187 23.99 2.18 11.92
C ASP A 187 23.78 1.20 10.76
N LEU A 188 22.67 1.31 10.01
CA LEU A 188 22.35 0.45 8.90
C LEU A 188 23.02 0.94 7.60
N ASN A 189 24.12 0.29 7.26
CA ASN A 189 24.87 0.54 6.02
C ASN A 189 24.37 -0.24 4.79
N TYR A 190 23.27 -0.98 4.93
CA TYR A 190 22.73 -1.88 3.89
C TYR A 190 21.21 -1.90 3.92
N LEU A 191 20.55 -1.66 2.77
CA LEU A 191 19.10 -1.72 2.64
C LEU A 191 18.61 -3.12 2.21
N PRO A 192 17.93 -3.90 3.08
CA PRO A 192 17.51 -5.27 2.75
C PRO A 192 16.27 -5.31 1.87
N ASN A 193 16.10 -6.41 1.13
CA ASN A 193 14.87 -6.74 0.38
C ASN A 193 14.45 -5.69 -0.68
N HIS A 194 15.38 -4.86 -1.16
CA HIS A 194 15.13 -3.85 -2.19
C HIS A 194 15.58 -4.31 -3.58
N GLU A 195 14.73 -5.17 -4.15
CA GLU A 195 14.98 -5.85 -5.41
C GLU A 195 13.72 -5.89 -6.28
N ALA A 196 13.84 -5.46 -7.54
CA ALA A 196 12.75 -5.53 -8.49
C ALA A 196 12.55 -6.96 -9.01
N ARG A 197 11.29 -7.33 -9.22
CA ARG A 197 10.94 -8.61 -9.87
C ARG A 197 11.05 -8.49 -11.41
N GLY A 198 10.95 -9.63 -12.07
CA GLY A 198 10.75 -9.71 -13.52
C GLY A 198 9.35 -9.29 -13.96
N HIS A 199 9.28 -8.55 -15.07
CA HIS A 199 8.04 -8.15 -15.74
C HIS A 199 8.05 -8.58 -17.21
N MET A 200 6.87 -8.90 -17.75
CA MET A 200 6.70 -9.15 -19.19
C MET A 200 6.53 -7.82 -19.94
N LYS A 201 6.96 -7.75 -21.20
CA LYS A 201 6.81 -6.53 -22.04
C LYS A 201 5.38 -5.99 -22.08
N SER A 202 4.38 -6.86 -22.13
CA SER A 202 2.97 -6.46 -22.13
C SER A 202 2.54 -5.82 -20.80
N ASP A 203 3.11 -6.24 -19.68
CA ASP A 203 2.85 -5.60 -18.38
C ASP A 203 3.56 -4.25 -18.27
N LEU A 204 4.78 -4.13 -18.80
CA LEU A 204 5.49 -2.85 -18.88
C LEU A 204 4.66 -1.80 -19.64
N ALA A 205 4.00 -2.19 -20.74
CA ALA A 205 3.14 -1.28 -21.50
C ALA A 205 1.92 -0.82 -20.68
N ARG A 206 1.31 -1.73 -19.91
CA ARG A 206 0.19 -1.40 -19.01
C ARG A 206 0.65 -0.51 -17.86
N TYR A 207 1.84 -0.74 -17.32
CA TYR A 207 2.39 0.06 -16.22
C TYR A 207 2.74 1.46 -16.70
N ALA A 208 3.36 1.59 -17.89
CA ALA A 208 3.62 2.87 -18.54
C ALA A 208 2.32 3.67 -18.69
N PHE A 209 1.27 3.07 -19.24
CA PHE A 209 -0.04 3.72 -19.36
C PHE A 209 -0.60 4.12 -18.00
N ALA A 210 -0.66 3.18 -17.05
CA ALA A 210 -1.28 3.41 -15.75
C ALA A 210 -0.57 4.52 -14.95
N ALA A 211 0.76 4.52 -14.93
CA ALA A 211 1.56 5.52 -14.25
C ALA A 211 1.49 6.89 -14.95
N THR A 212 1.43 6.94 -16.29
CA THR A 212 1.28 8.20 -17.02
C THR A 212 -0.10 8.79 -16.81
N PHE A 213 -1.13 7.95 -16.81
CA PHE A 213 -2.47 8.35 -16.45
C PHE A 213 -2.52 8.91 -15.03
N ALA A 214 -1.87 8.23 -14.08
CA ALA A 214 -1.83 8.66 -12.68
C ALA A 214 -1.07 9.98 -12.48
N GLU A 215 0.04 10.19 -13.21
CA GLU A 215 0.75 11.47 -13.26
C GLU A 215 -0.18 12.62 -13.68
N LEU A 216 -0.98 12.41 -14.73
CA LEU A 216 -1.85 13.45 -15.27
C LEU A 216 -3.16 13.66 -14.49
N LYS A 217 -3.70 12.61 -13.85
CA LYS A 217 -5.04 12.64 -13.23
C LYS A 217 -5.02 12.54 -11.70
N GLY A 218 -3.86 12.32 -11.09
CA GLY A 218 -3.73 12.14 -9.64
C GLY A 218 -4.42 10.88 -9.10
N ARG A 219 -4.75 9.90 -9.97
CA ARG A 219 -5.37 8.63 -9.59
C ARG A 219 -5.07 7.54 -10.61
N SER A 220 -5.16 6.29 -10.20
CA SER A 220 -5.08 5.18 -11.14
C SER A 220 -6.27 5.15 -12.12
N PRO A 221 -6.06 4.66 -13.36
CA PRO A 221 -7.15 4.41 -14.29
C PRO A 221 -8.04 3.25 -13.81
N LYS A 222 -9.33 3.33 -14.14
CA LYS A 222 -10.26 2.20 -14.08
C LYS A 222 -10.06 1.29 -15.29
N THR A 223 -10.51 0.05 -15.20
CA THR A 223 -10.52 -0.92 -16.32
C THR A 223 -11.17 -0.37 -17.58
N SER A 224 -12.24 0.42 -17.46
CA SER A 224 -12.92 1.06 -18.60
C SER A 224 -12.15 2.22 -19.24
N GLU A 225 -11.12 2.74 -18.58
CA GLU A 225 -10.27 3.83 -19.06
C GLU A 225 -8.99 3.30 -19.71
N PHE A 226 -8.78 1.98 -19.74
CA PHE A 226 -7.68 1.37 -20.47
C PHE A 226 -8.01 1.25 -21.95
N PRO A 227 -7.07 1.60 -22.84
CA PRO A 227 -7.18 1.33 -24.26
C PRO A 227 -7.38 -0.15 -24.54
N ALA A 228 -8.22 -0.48 -25.52
CA ALA A 228 -8.52 -1.86 -25.91
C ALA A 228 -7.25 -2.64 -26.28
N GLY A 229 -6.28 -1.97 -26.91
CA GLY A 229 -4.98 -2.56 -27.26
C GLY A 229 -4.09 -2.95 -26.06
N LEU A 230 -4.40 -2.49 -24.85
CA LEU A 230 -3.69 -2.82 -23.61
C LEU A 230 -4.47 -3.81 -22.73
N ALA A 231 -5.70 -4.16 -23.10
CA ALA A 231 -6.51 -5.10 -22.35
C ALA A 231 -5.79 -6.45 -22.16
N PRO A 232 -5.72 -7.00 -20.93
CA PRO A 232 -5.22 -8.35 -20.72
C PRO A 232 -6.09 -9.38 -21.44
N ALA A 233 -5.46 -10.45 -21.95
CA ALA A 233 -6.15 -11.60 -22.54
C ALA A 233 -6.78 -12.49 -21.45
N HIS A 234 -7.72 -11.94 -20.67
CA HIS A 234 -8.45 -12.67 -19.65
C HIS A 234 -9.95 -12.49 -19.83
N LEU A 235 -10.68 -13.61 -19.84
CA LEU A 235 -12.14 -13.69 -20.01
C LEU A 235 -12.94 -12.81 -19.04
N ASN A 236 -12.38 -12.48 -17.87
CA ASN A 236 -13.05 -11.70 -16.83
C ASN A 236 -12.82 -10.18 -16.92
N TRP A 237 -12.02 -9.69 -17.87
CA TRP A 237 -11.72 -8.24 -18.02
C TRP A 237 -12.98 -7.42 -18.30
N THR A 238 -13.89 -7.94 -19.11
CA THR A 238 -15.16 -7.29 -19.49
C THR A 238 -16.27 -7.46 -18.46
N SER A 239 -16.08 -8.32 -17.44
CA SER A 239 -17.13 -8.63 -16.45
C SER A 239 -17.34 -7.54 -15.39
N GLY A 240 -16.48 -6.51 -15.35
CA GLY A 240 -16.51 -5.45 -14.33
C GLY A 240 -16.12 -5.90 -12.91
N LYS A 241 -15.84 -7.20 -12.68
CA LYS A 241 -15.51 -7.75 -11.36
C LYS A 241 -14.12 -7.37 -10.84
N PHE A 242 -13.28 -6.74 -11.66
CA PHE A 242 -11.95 -6.23 -11.31
C PHE A 242 -11.69 -4.88 -11.98
N ASN A 243 -12.45 -3.87 -11.58
CA ASN A 243 -12.42 -2.53 -12.19
C ASN A 243 -11.14 -1.73 -11.93
N ASP A 244 -10.21 -2.27 -11.16
CA ASP A 244 -9.05 -1.58 -10.60
C ASP A 244 -7.79 -2.46 -10.54
N ARG A 245 -7.59 -3.34 -11.53
CA ARG A 245 -6.47 -4.31 -11.53
C ARG A 245 -5.08 -3.69 -11.56
N PHE A 246 -4.92 -2.55 -12.25
CA PHE A 246 -3.65 -1.85 -12.41
C PHE A 246 -3.68 -0.57 -11.57
N ARG A 247 -3.05 -0.62 -10.39
CA ARG A 247 -3.03 0.52 -9.46
C ARG A 247 -1.64 1.03 -9.21
N VAL A 248 -1.51 2.34 -9.34
CA VAL A 248 -0.30 3.12 -9.09
C VAL A 248 -0.40 3.69 -7.68
N GLN A 249 0.67 3.51 -6.92
CA GLN A 249 0.79 4.10 -5.58
C GLN A 249 1.20 5.56 -5.75
N CYS A 250 0.21 6.44 -5.97
CA CYS A 250 0.42 7.84 -6.36
C CYS A 250 1.25 8.59 -5.31
N TRP A 251 2.24 9.37 -5.76
CA TRP A 251 3.23 10.03 -4.91
C TRP A 251 2.62 10.84 -3.77
N ASP A 252 1.71 11.76 -4.09
CA ASP A 252 1.24 12.79 -3.16
C ASP A 252 -0.02 12.34 -2.37
N GLN A 253 -0.17 11.02 -2.18
CA GLN A 253 -1.27 10.40 -1.43
C GLN A 253 -0.76 9.22 -0.60
N ALA A 254 -1.52 8.82 0.41
CA ALA A 254 -1.29 7.55 1.11
C ALA A 254 -1.51 6.36 0.15
N SER A 255 -0.64 5.35 0.24
CA SER A 255 -0.74 4.15 -0.58
C SER A 255 -2.04 3.38 -0.35
N THR A 256 -2.44 2.56 -1.31
CA THR A 256 -3.52 1.58 -1.11
C THR A 256 -3.13 0.52 -0.07
N THR A 257 -4.12 -0.16 0.51
CA THR A 257 -3.86 -1.22 1.50
C THR A 257 -2.93 -2.31 0.94
N MET A 258 -1.78 -2.54 1.57
CA MET A 258 -0.91 -3.68 1.30
C MET A 258 -1.60 -4.96 1.77
N THR A 259 -2.02 -5.81 0.84
CA THR A 259 -2.72 -7.07 1.16
C THR A 259 -1.75 -8.25 1.14
N SER A 260 -2.07 -9.33 1.84
CA SER A 260 -1.30 -10.58 1.73
C SER A 260 -1.41 -11.26 0.37
N HIS A 261 -2.40 -10.86 -0.43
CA HIS A 261 -2.54 -11.27 -1.82
C HIS A 261 -1.71 -10.42 -2.80
N ILE A 262 -0.85 -9.52 -2.34
CA ILE A 262 0.09 -8.76 -3.18
C ILE A 262 0.87 -9.64 -4.17
N VAL A 263 1.09 -10.92 -3.84
CA VAL A 263 1.74 -11.92 -4.69
C VAL A 263 0.89 -12.28 -5.93
N LYS A 264 -0.42 -12.33 -5.78
CA LYS A 264 -1.38 -12.62 -6.86
C LYS A 264 -1.83 -11.33 -7.56
N ASP A 265 -1.84 -10.21 -6.82
CA ASP A 265 -2.29 -8.89 -7.26
C ASP A 265 -1.12 -7.92 -7.44
N VAL A 266 0.02 -8.39 -7.99
CA VAL A 266 1.23 -7.54 -8.12
C VAL A 266 0.99 -6.31 -9.00
N HIS A 267 0.06 -6.41 -9.95
CA HIS A 267 -0.36 -5.29 -10.80
C HIS A 267 -1.08 -4.18 -10.02
N TYR A 268 -1.50 -4.44 -8.79
CA TYR A 268 -2.17 -3.49 -7.91
C TYR A 268 -1.18 -2.56 -7.18
N PHE A 269 0.12 -2.82 -7.26
CA PHE A 269 1.16 -2.09 -6.53
C PHE A 269 2.24 -1.61 -7.50
N ILE A 270 1.85 -0.80 -8.48
CA ILE A 270 2.75 -0.18 -9.46
C ILE A 270 3.48 0.99 -8.80
N HIS A 271 4.79 1.04 -8.99
CA HIS A 271 5.64 2.14 -8.52
C HIS A 271 5.31 3.42 -9.31
N PRO A 272 5.16 4.59 -8.66
CA PRO A 272 4.74 5.83 -9.32
C PRO A 272 5.79 6.46 -10.24
N ASP A 273 7.10 6.22 -10.02
CA ASP A 273 8.14 6.66 -10.96
C ASP A 273 8.08 5.89 -12.29
N LEU A 274 7.71 6.60 -13.35
CA LEU A 274 7.64 6.12 -14.72
C LEU A 274 8.97 5.60 -15.26
N LEU A 275 10.08 6.18 -14.81
CA LEU A 275 11.43 5.79 -15.22
C LEU A 275 11.87 4.47 -14.56
N GLN A 276 11.09 3.94 -13.61
CA GLN A 276 11.33 2.64 -12.98
C GLN A 276 10.49 1.52 -13.62
N CYS A 277 9.31 1.86 -14.16
CA CYS A 277 8.38 1.00 -14.89
C CYS A 277 8.26 -0.42 -14.27
N ARG A 278 7.84 -0.49 -13.01
CA ARG A 278 7.80 -1.72 -12.22
C ARG A 278 6.71 -1.71 -11.17
N SER A 279 6.52 -2.84 -10.51
CA SER A 279 5.80 -2.91 -9.24
C SER A 279 6.73 -2.57 -8.08
N LEU A 280 6.15 -2.25 -6.92
CA LEU A 280 6.90 -2.07 -5.69
C LEU A 280 7.79 -3.29 -5.36
N THR A 281 8.88 -3.06 -4.64
CA THR A 281 9.69 -4.11 -4.02
C THR A 281 9.13 -4.51 -2.66
N VAL A 282 9.67 -5.59 -2.07
CA VAL A 282 9.32 -6.00 -0.70
C VAL A 282 9.65 -4.88 0.29
N ARG A 283 10.85 -4.29 0.21
CA ARG A 283 11.26 -3.17 1.07
C ARG A 283 10.33 -1.96 0.96
N GLU A 284 9.92 -1.57 -0.24
CA GLU A 284 9.01 -0.43 -0.43
C GLU A 284 7.63 -0.72 0.18
N ALA A 285 7.09 -1.92 -0.04
CA ALA A 285 5.85 -2.35 0.60
C ALA A 285 5.98 -2.38 2.15
N ALA A 286 7.15 -2.78 2.66
CA ALA A 286 7.45 -2.81 4.09
C ALA A 286 7.53 -1.39 4.68
N ARG A 287 8.19 -0.45 4.01
CA ARG A 287 8.22 0.97 4.42
C ARG A 287 6.82 1.61 4.42
N LEU A 288 5.99 1.32 3.42
CA LEU A 288 4.58 1.76 3.42
C LEU A 288 3.74 1.12 4.54
N GLN A 289 4.17 -0.04 5.05
CA GLN A 289 3.67 -0.66 6.27
C GLN A 289 4.38 -0.15 7.53
N THR A 290 5.27 0.85 7.45
CA THR A 290 6.06 1.40 8.57
C THR A 290 6.97 0.39 9.27
N PHE A 291 7.44 -0.64 8.56
CA PHE A 291 8.54 -1.45 9.07
C PHE A 291 9.84 -0.64 9.01
N PRO A 292 10.61 -0.60 10.10
CA PRO A 292 11.96 -0.05 10.09
C PRO A 292 12.84 -0.74 9.04
N ASP A 293 13.82 -0.02 8.49
CA ASP A 293 14.68 -0.54 7.44
C ASP A 293 15.59 -1.68 7.90
N ASN A 294 15.93 -1.69 9.19
CA ASN A 294 16.71 -2.76 9.82
C ASN A 294 15.93 -4.07 10.02
N TYR A 295 14.61 -4.10 9.73
CA TYR A 295 13.82 -5.32 9.81
C TYR A 295 14.05 -6.19 8.57
N LEU A 296 14.67 -7.35 8.72
CA LEU A 296 14.93 -8.30 7.63
C LEU A 296 13.74 -9.24 7.39
N PHE A 297 13.31 -9.38 6.12
CA PHE A 297 12.30 -10.37 5.74
C PHE A 297 12.93 -11.61 5.14
N GLU A 298 12.65 -12.77 5.74
CA GLU A 298 13.20 -14.06 5.33
C GLU A 298 12.25 -14.87 4.43
N GLY A 299 12.79 -15.92 3.81
CA GLY A 299 12.08 -16.78 2.88
C GLY A 299 12.10 -16.26 1.45
N ASN A 300 11.37 -16.93 0.55
CA ASN A 300 11.27 -16.49 -0.84
C ASN A 300 10.41 -15.21 -0.96
N ARG A 301 10.51 -14.52 -2.10
CA ARG A 301 9.82 -13.25 -2.34
C ARG A 301 8.31 -13.29 -2.06
N THR A 302 7.65 -14.40 -2.40
CA THR A 302 6.22 -14.61 -2.12
C THR A 302 5.92 -14.64 -0.62
N GLN A 303 6.75 -15.33 0.16
CA GLN A 303 6.63 -15.39 1.61
C GLN A 303 6.91 -14.03 2.25
N GLN A 304 7.94 -13.31 1.79
CA GLN A 304 8.28 -11.97 2.28
C GLN A 304 7.11 -11.00 2.09
N TYR A 305 6.53 -10.96 0.88
CA TYR A 305 5.34 -10.16 0.59
C TYR A 305 4.13 -10.55 1.45
N THR A 306 3.94 -11.84 1.71
CA THR A 306 2.85 -12.33 2.57
C THR A 306 3.01 -11.84 4.01
N GLN A 307 4.24 -11.87 4.53
CA GLN A 307 4.57 -11.34 5.87
C GLN A 307 4.24 -9.84 5.95
N VAL A 308 4.74 -9.05 4.99
CA VAL A 308 4.45 -7.61 4.91
C VAL A 308 2.94 -7.37 4.84
N GLY A 309 2.22 -8.01 3.92
CA GLY A 309 0.78 -7.76 3.72
C GLY A 309 -0.12 -8.14 4.91
N ASN A 310 0.22 -9.20 5.64
CA ASN A 310 -0.54 -9.66 6.81
C ASN A 310 -0.32 -8.80 8.06
N ALA A 311 0.80 -8.09 8.15
CA ALA A 311 1.16 -7.34 9.34
C ALA A 311 0.18 -6.20 9.69
N VAL A 312 0.22 -5.82 10.96
CA VAL A 312 -0.24 -4.50 11.41
C VAL A 312 0.95 -3.55 11.28
N PRO A 313 0.78 -2.34 10.74
CA PRO A 313 1.88 -1.39 10.61
C PRO A 313 2.60 -1.17 11.96
N PRO A 314 3.91 -1.42 12.09
CA PRO A 314 4.60 -1.34 13.38
C PRO A 314 4.49 0.01 14.08
N PHE A 315 4.53 1.12 13.34
CA PHE A 315 4.36 2.45 13.93
C PHE A 315 2.98 2.62 14.58
N LEU A 316 1.94 2.08 13.95
CA LEU A 316 0.60 2.09 14.53
C LEU A 316 0.49 1.13 15.73
N ALA A 317 1.10 -0.05 15.63
CA ALA A 317 1.13 -1.01 16.73
C ALA A 317 1.82 -0.42 17.99
N TYR A 318 2.91 0.33 17.80
CA TYR A 318 3.58 1.08 18.85
C TYR A 318 2.65 2.10 19.53
N GLN A 319 1.91 2.88 18.74
CA GLN A 319 0.93 3.83 19.27
C GLN A 319 -0.16 3.12 20.10
N ILE A 320 -0.70 2.00 19.60
CA ILE A 320 -1.67 1.18 20.35
C ILE A 320 -1.06 0.67 21.66
N ALA A 321 0.18 0.16 21.62
CA ALA A 321 0.87 -0.33 22.80
C ALA A 321 1.04 0.73 23.88
N ARG A 322 1.25 2.02 23.51
CA ARG A 322 1.27 3.13 24.48
C ARG A 322 -0.07 3.33 25.18
N VAL A 323 -1.19 3.14 24.48
CA VAL A 323 -2.52 3.17 25.11
C VAL A 323 -2.65 2.02 26.11
N VAL A 324 -2.28 0.81 25.71
CA VAL A 324 -2.31 -0.37 26.60
C VAL A 324 -1.42 -0.15 27.84
N HIS A 325 -0.21 0.37 27.66
CA HIS A 325 0.71 0.65 28.75
C HIS A 325 0.12 1.61 29.78
N ARG A 326 -0.56 2.69 29.35
CA ARG A 326 -1.23 3.63 30.26
C ARG A 326 -2.34 2.99 31.08
N VAL A 327 -3.00 1.97 30.53
CA VAL A 327 -4.05 1.22 31.26
C VAL A 327 -3.45 0.25 32.27
N LEU A 328 -2.22 -0.22 32.06
CA LEU A 328 -1.55 -1.19 32.93
C LEU A 328 -0.66 -0.56 34.01
N SER A 329 -0.31 0.73 33.87
CA SER A 329 0.58 1.47 34.78
C SER A 329 -0.22 2.31 35.77
#